data_AF-J9R561-F1
#
_entry.id   AF-J9R561-F1
#
_cell.length_a   1.000
_cell.length_b   1.000
_cell.length_c   1.000
_cell.angle_alpha   90.00
_cell.angle_beta   90.00
_cell.angle_gamma   90.00
#
_symmetry.space_group_name_H-M   'P 1'
#
loop_
_entity.id
_entity.type
_entity.pdbx_description
1 polymer ?
#
loop_
_entity_poly.entity_id
_entity_poly.type
_entity_poly.pdbx_seq_one_letter_code
_entity_poly.pdbx_strand_id
1 'polypeptide(L)'
;MDYLKKIDGIVEILSANNRNVEAERIQDLRQAAFTATELLWSVGYELSRMVKTPVIKNMIGNEVEDLIQYCKRIDLLIDEA
;
A
#
# COMPACT_ATOMS: atom_id res chain seq x y z
N MET A 1 13.81 3.97 -5.17
CA MET A 1 12.90 3.57 -4.09
C MET A 1 12.84 2.07 -4.09
N ASP A 2 12.96 1.44 -2.92
CA ASP A 2 12.70 0.01 -2.75
C ASP A 2 11.24 -0.15 -2.33
N TYR A 3 10.38 -0.51 -3.28
CA TYR A 3 8.93 -0.56 -3.04
C TYR A 3 8.53 -1.70 -2.09
N LEU A 4 9.31 -2.78 -2.03
CA LEU A 4 9.05 -3.89 -1.10
C LEU A 4 9.24 -3.40 0.34
N LYS A 5 10.36 -2.72 0.61
CA LYS A 5 10.60 -2.11 1.93
C LYS A 5 9.57 -1.06 2.29
N LYS A 6 9.06 -0.30 1.31
CA LYS A 6 8.02 0.70 1.55
C LYS A 6 6.70 0.01 1.96
N ILE A 7 6.32 -1.07 1.28
CA ILE A 7 5.15 -1.87 1.65
C ILE A 7 5.33 -2.47 3.05
N ASP A 8 6.49 -3.06 3.34
CA ASP A 8 6.79 -3.63 4.65
C ASP A 8 6.69 -2.56 5.76
N GLY A 9 7.22 -1.36 5.52
CA GLY A 9 7.10 -0.24 6.46
C GLY A 9 5.66 0.23 6.69
N ILE A 10 4.81 0.20 5.65
CA ILE A 10 3.37 0.50 5.81
C ILE A 10 2.69 -0.54 6.70
N VAL A 11 2.98 -1.83 6.51
CA VAL A 11 2.44 -2.92 7.35
C VAL A 11 2.88 -2.77 8.80
N GLU A 12 4.15 -2.41 9.04
CA GLU A 12 4.68 -2.14 10.38
C GLU A 12 3.96 -0.96 11.06
N ILE A 13 3.76 0.15 10.34
CA ILE A 13 3.05 1.33 10.88
C ILE A 13 1.61 0.97 11.25
N LEU A 14 0.89 0.23 10.39
CA LEU A 14 -0.48 -0.19 10.67
C LEU A 14 -0.54 -1.09 11.91
N SER A 15 0.34 -2.09 12.00
CA SER A 15 0.41 -3.01 13.14
C SER A 15 0.72 -2.29 14.44
N ALA A 16 1.70 -1.36 14.43
CA ALA A 16 2.06 -0.56 15.59
C ALA A 16 0.91 0.35 16.10
N ASN A 17 -0.06 0.66 15.24
CA ASN A 17 -1.22 1.49 15.55
C ASN A 17 -2.51 0.67 15.76
N ASN A 18 -2.40 -0.63 16.07
CA ASN A 18 -3.52 -1.55 16.28
C ASN A 18 -4.46 -1.69 15.06
N ARG A 19 -3.96 -1.45 13.84
CA ARG A 19 -4.67 -1.64 12.57
C ARG A 19 -4.33 -3.00 11.97
N ASN A 20 -4.45 -4.05 12.78
CA ASN A 20 -3.99 -5.40 12.41
C ASN A 20 -4.80 -5.98 11.24
N VAL A 21 -6.11 -5.68 11.16
CA VAL A 21 -6.95 -6.13 10.04
C VAL A 21 -6.47 -5.53 8.71
N GLU A 22 -6.14 -4.24 8.72
CA GLU A 22 -5.61 -3.55 7.55
C GLU A 22 -4.20 -4.05 7.21
N ALA A 23 -3.35 -4.25 8.21
CA ALA A 23 -2.00 -4.78 8.04
C ALA A 23 -2.00 -6.19 7.43
N GLU A 24 -2.80 -7.11 7.99
CA GLU A 24 -2.99 -8.48 7.50
C GLU A 24 -3.46 -8.48 6.05
N ARG A 25 -4.45 -7.64 5.72
CA ARG A 25 -4.96 -7.54 4.34
C ARG A 25 -3.89 -7.13 3.33
N ILE A 26 -3.02 -6.18 3.67
CA ILE A 26 -1.90 -5.81 2.79
C ILE A 26 -0.87 -6.95 2.69
N GLN A 27 -0.63 -7.66 3.79
CA GLN A 27 0.28 -8.79 3.83
C GLN A 27 -0.22 -9.99 3.01
N ASP A 28 -1.53 -10.26 3.03
CA ASP A 28 -2.19 -11.29 2.23
C ASP A 28 -2.05 -10.99 0.73
N LEU A 29 -2.34 -9.75 0.32
CA LEU A 29 -2.15 -9.30 -1.06
C LEU A 29 -0.69 -9.45 -1.51
N ARG A 30 0.25 -9.12 -0.62
CA ARG A 30 1.68 -9.27 -0.87
C ARG A 30 2.09 -10.72 -1.08
N GLN A 31 1.53 -11.65 -0.31
CA GLN A 31 1.82 -13.08 -0.43
C GLN A 31 1.15 -13.72 -1.64
N ALA A 32 0.00 -13.20 -2.06
CA ALA A 32 -0.76 -13.72 -3.20
C ALA A 32 -0.18 -13.29 -4.55
N ALA A 33 0.56 -12.18 -4.62
CA ALA A 33 1.08 -11.67 -5.89
C ALA A 33 2.24 -12.51 -6.45
N PHE A 34 2.14 -12.89 -7.72
CA PHE A 34 3.17 -13.67 -8.42
C PHE A 34 4.17 -12.79 -9.17
N THR A 35 3.79 -11.55 -9.50
CA THR A 35 4.63 -10.61 -10.22
C THR A 35 4.74 -9.28 -9.50
N ALA A 36 5.83 -8.53 -9.78
CA ALA A 36 6.02 -7.19 -9.22
C ALA A 36 4.89 -6.22 -9.62
N THR A 37 4.40 -6.31 -10.86
CA THR A 37 3.32 -5.45 -11.36
C THR A 37 2.00 -5.76 -10.67
N GLU A 38 1.65 -7.03 -10.53
CA GLU A 38 0.45 -7.47 -9.80
C GLU A 38 0.50 -7.04 -8.33
N LEU A 39 1.66 -7.18 -7.69
CA LEU A 39 1.88 -6.74 -6.32
C LEU A 39 1.63 -5.23 -6.19
N LEU A 40 2.30 -4.43 -7.01
CA LEU A 40 2.19 -2.97 -6.99
C LEU A 40 0.75 -2.52 -7.28
N TRP A 41 0.08 -3.18 -8.21
CA TRP A 41 -1.30 -2.87 -8.55
C TRP A 41 -2.27 -3.21 -7.42
N SER A 42 -2.25 -4.45 -6.94
CA SER A 42 -3.16 -4.93 -5.90
C SER A 42 -2.97 -4.22 -4.56
N VAL A 43 -1.72 -4.10 -4.09
CA VAL A 43 -1.38 -3.41 -2.85
C VAL A 43 -1.61 -1.90 -3.00
N GLY A 44 -1.18 -1.30 -4.11
CA GLY A 44 -1.40 0.12 -4.37
C GLY A 44 -2.89 0.48 -4.40
N TYR A 45 -3.72 -0.34 -5.05
CA TYR A 45 -5.17 -0.18 -5.08
C TYR A 45 -5.77 -0.23 -3.67
N GLU A 46 -5.45 -1.27 -2.89
CA GLU A 46 -6.00 -1.41 -1.55
C GLU A 46 -5.57 -0.27 -0.63
N LEU A 47 -4.30 0.12 -0.67
CA LEU A 47 -3.78 1.25 0.09
C LEU A 47 -4.45 2.57 -0.30
N SER A 48 -4.66 2.82 -1.59
CA SER A 48 -5.35 4.02 -2.08
C SER A 48 -6.78 4.13 -1.53
N ARG A 49 -7.45 2.99 -1.35
CA ARG A 49 -8.78 2.92 -0.72
C ARG A 49 -8.72 3.12 0.79
N MET A 50 -7.76 2.49 1.46
CA MET A 50 -7.60 2.60 2.92
C MET A 50 -7.37 4.05 3.37
N VAL A 51 -6.53 4.81 2.65
CA VAL A 51 -6.24 6.22 2.95
C VAL A 51 -7.39 7.18 2.67
N LYS A 52 -8.55 6.70 2.19
CA LYS A 52 -9.79 7.48 2.23
C LYS A 52 -10.33 7.65 3.64
N THR A 53 -9.97 6.74 4.55
CA THR A 53 -10.29 6.86 5.98
C THR A 53 -9.33 7.86 6.63
N PRO A 54 -9.81 8.97 7.23
CA PRO A 54 -8.94 10.02 7.75
C PRO A 54 -7.90 9.53 8.76
N VAL A 55 -8.28 8.56 9.60
CA VAL A 55 -7.39 7.99 10.61
C VAL A 55 -6.20 7.26 9.96
N ILE A 56 -6.46 6.45 8.92
CA ILE A 56 -5.41 5.73 8.19
C ILE A 56 -4.57 6.70 7.36
N LYS A 57 -5.22 7.69 6.73
CA LYS A 57 -4.53 8.74 5.97
C LYS A 57 -3.49 9.47 6.81
N ASN A 58 -3.83 9.80 8.05
CA ASN A 58 -2.90 10.47 8.97
C ASN A 58 -1.73 9.58 9.40
N MET A 59 -1.85 8.25 9.28
CA MET A 59 -0.82 7.28 9.67
C MET A 59 0.16 6.96 8.54
N ILE A 60 -0.36 6.70 7.33
CA ILE A 60 0.43 6.16 6.21
C ILE A 60 0.25 6.93 4.89
N GLY A 61 -0.45 8.08 4.92
CA GLY A 61 -0.87 8.78 3.69
C GLY A 61 0.30 9.20 2.80
N ASN A 62 1.40 9.68 3.40
CA ASN A 62 2.59 10.08 2.65
C ASN A 62 3.29 8.87 2.04
N GLU A 63 3.35 7.76 2.77
CA GLU A 63 3.97 6.52 2.33
C GLU A 63 3.23 5.90 1.15
N VAL A 64 1.90 5.96 1.20
CA VAL A 64 1.02 5.53 0.11
C VAL A 64 1.16 6.45 -1.08
N GLU A 65 1.16 7.78 -0.88
CA GLU A 65 1.33 8.73 -1.98
C GLU A 65 2.65 8.50 -2.74
N ASP A 66 3.76 8.32 -2.01
CA ASP A 66 5.07 7.99 -2.60
C ASP A 66 4.99 6.72 -3.47
N LEU A 67 4.32 5.68 -2.98
CA LEU A 67 4.16 4.41 -3.69
C LEU A 67 3.31 4.58 -4.96
N ILE A 68 2.20 5.32 -4.89
CA ILE A 68 1.35 5.62 -6.05
C ILE A 68 2.10 6.44 -7.09
N GLN A 69 2.88 7.43 -6.66
CA GLN A 69 3.71 8.23 -7.57
C GLN A 69 4.78 7.37 -8.25
N TYR A 70 5.36 6.40 -7.53
CA TYR A 70 6.27 5.43 -8.13
C TYR A 70 5.57 4.58 -9.20
N CYS A 71 4.38 4.06 -8.93
CA CYS A 71 3.59 3.32 -9.93
C CYS A 71 3.32 4.17 -11.18
N LYS A 72 2.90 5.43 -11.00
CA LYS A 72 2.68 6.38 -12.11
C LYS A 72 3.93 6.60 -12.97
N ARG A 73 5.13 6.64 -12.36
CA ARG A 73 6.41 6.81 -13.07
C ARG A 73 6.81 5.62 -13.94
N ILE A 74 6.28 4.43 -13.67
CA ILE A 74 6.52 3.21 -14.46
C ILE A 74 5.34 2.87 -15.37
N ASP A 75 4.47 3.85 -15.65
CA ASP A 75 3.23 3.71 -16.42
C ASP A 75 2.25 2.67 -15.86
N LEU A 76 2.34 2.38 -14.56
CA LEU A 76 1.37 1.56 -13.84
C LEU A 76 0.32 2.46 -13.19
N LEU A 77 -0.86 2.51 -13.81
CA LEU A 77 -2.00 3.25 -13.28
C LEU A 77 -2.73 2.43 -12.21
N ILE A 78 -2.83 3.01 -11.02
CA ILE A 78 -3.65 2.49 -9.94
C ILE A 78 -4.99 3.22 -10.03
N ASP A 79 -6.09 2.49 -10.27
CA ASP A 79 -7.42 3.10 -10.29
C ASP A 79 -7.79 3.53 -8.87
N GLU A 80 -7.77 4.83 -8.62
CA GLU A 80 -8.19 5.45 -7.37
C GLU A 80 -9.74 5.39 -7.27
N ALA A 81 -10.30 4.21 -7.00
CA ALA A 81 -11.74 3.98 -6.86
C ALA A 81 -12.31 4.64 -5.61
#